data_AF-A0A148NA49-F1
#
_entry.id   AF-A0A148NA49-F1
#
_cell.length_a   1.000
_cell.length_b   1.000
_cell.length_c   1.000
_cell.angle_alpha   90.00
_cell.angle_beta   90.00
_cell.angle_gamma   90.00
#
_symmetry.space_group_name_H-M   'P 1'
#
loop_
_entity.id
_entity.type
_entity.pdbx_description
1 polymer ?
#
loop_
_entity_poly.entity_id
_entity_poly.type
_entity_poly.pdbx_seq_one_letter_code
_entity_poly.pdbx_strand_id
1 'polypeptide(L)'
;MNPDNLYREETITDRQVGAIKHLIPITIEGAPDPGRKELFIGQATLMTPVGTLPLSFEIPADSLREAVEKYAEEAEKSVKETMEELRRMQQEQASSLVIPKGGVPGGDIPGGGMPGGGIKLP
;
A
#
# COMPACT_ATOMS: atom_id res chain seq x y z
N MET A 1 24.97 -6.40 -7.79
CA MET A 1 25.31 -5.71 -6.54
C MET A 1 26.15 -4.50 -6.90
N ASN A 2 25.87 -3.32 -6.35
CA ASN A 2 26.65 -2.11 -6.60
C ASN A 2 27.72 -1.97 -5.50
N PRO A 3 29.03 -2.07 -5.82
CA PRO A 3 30.11 -2.00 -4.82
C PRO A 3 30.20 -0.62 -4.13
N ASP A 4 29.68 0.43 -4.75
CA ASP A 4 29.67 1.79 -4.20
C ASP A 4 28.46 2.06 -3.29
N ASN A 5 27.50 1.11 -3.24
CA ASN A 5 26.25 1.26 -2.50
C ASN A 5 26.01 0.09 -1.55
N LEU A 6 27.03 -0.23 -0.75
CA LEU A 6 26.96 -1.29 0.24
C LEU A 6 26.52 -0.73 1.60
N TYR A 7 25.67 -1.50 2.28
CA TYR A 7 25.21 -1.23 3.63
C TYR A 7 25.31 -2.51 4.46
N ARG A 8 25.70 -2.35 5.72
CA ARG A 8 25.50 -3.33 6.78
C ARG A 8 24.12 -3.07 7.38
N GLU A 9 23.29 -4.11 7.44
CA GLU A 9 22.00 -4.04 8.13
C GLU A 9 22.14 -4.53 9.57
N GLU A 10 21.69 -3.72 10.51
CA GLU A 10 21.53 -4.09 11.91
C GLU A 10 20.04 -3.97 12.29
N THR A 11 19.53 -4.91 13.09
CA THR A 11 18.14 -4.89 13.56
C THR A 11 18.11 -4.65 15.06
N ILE A 12 17.39 -3.61 15.47
CA ILE A 12 17.29 -3.14 16.85
C ILE A 12 15.83 -3.25 17.25
N THR A 13 15.53 -3.95 18.34
CA THR A 13 14.14 -4.20 18.75
C THR A 13 14.02 -4.26 20.26
N ASP A 14 12.88 -3.80 20.76
CA ASP A 14 12.44 -3.97 22.15
C ASP A 14 11.66 -5.28 22.37
N ARG A 15 11.44 -6.06 21.30
CA ARG A 15 10.64 -7.30 21.25
C ARG A 15 9.18 -7.11 21.64
N GLN A 16 8.66 -5.88 21.58
CA GLN A 16 7.28 -5.55 21.96
C GLN A 16 6.58 -4.76 20.87
N VAL A 17 7.04 -3.53 20.62
CA VAL A 17 6.31 -2.52 19.85
C VAL A 17 6.79 -2.51 18.39
N GLY A 18 8.07 -2.76 18.15
CA GLY A 18 8.61 -2.73 16.81
C GLY A 18 10.09 -3.03 16.69
N ALA A 19 10.60 -2.83 15.48
CA ALA A 19 12.01 -2.94 15.18
C ALA A 19 12.48 -1.75 14.34
N ILE A 20 13.73 -1.36 14.51
CA ILE A 20 14.43 -0.41 13.65
C ILE A 20 15.50 -1.20 12.91
N LYS A 21 15.48 -1.13 11.59
CA LYS A 21 16.63 -1.48 10.75
C LYS A 21 17.55 -0.28 10.63
N HIS A 22 18.79 -0.44 11.03
CA HIS A 22 19.86 0.53 10.87
C HIS A 22 20.73 0.10 9.70
N LEU A 23 20.80 0.94 8.68
CA LEU A 23 21.63 0.73 7.50
C LEU A 23 22.89 1.58 7.63
N ILE A 24 24.00 0.91 7.93
CA ILE A 24 25.31 1.56 8.08
C ILE A 24 26.04 1.44 6.75
N PRO A 25 26.37 2.54 6.06
CA PRO A 25 27.11 2.48 4.82
C PRO A 25 28.50 1.88 5.07
N ILE A 26 28.92 0.98 4.18
CA ILE A 26 30.23 0.31 4.23
C ILE A 26 30.95 0.38 2.90
N THR A 27 32.28 0.34 2.93
CA THR A 27 33.12 0.18 1.74
C THR A 27 33.08 -1.26 1.22
N ILE A 28 33.66 -1.52 0.05
CA ILE A 28 33.77 -2.88 -0.50
C ILE A 28 34.61 -3.82 0.38
N GLU A 29 35.51 -3.25 1.19
CA GLU A 29 36.30 -3.95 2.21
C GLU A 29 35.50 -4.23 3.50
N GLY A 30 34.26 -3.73 3.59
CA GLY A 30 33.35 -3.95 4.73
C GLY A 30 33.57 -3.01 5.92
N ALA A 31 34.43 -2.00 5.78
CA ALA A 31 34.65 -0.97 6.79
C ALA A 31 33.54 0.09 6.76
N PRO A 32 33.20 0.75 7.90
CA PRO A 32 32.25 1.86 7.89
C PRO A 32 32.68 2.98 6.95
N ASP A 33 31.71 3.54 6.22
CA ASP A 33 31.91 4.65 5.29
C ASP A 33 31.22 5.92 5.82
N PRO A 34 31.91 6.73 6.65
CA PRO A 34 31.33 7.92 7.27
C PRO A 34 31.07 9.06 6.28
N GLY A 35 31.49 8.93 5.01
CA GLY A 35 31.17 9.87 3.96
C GLY A 35 29.72 9.81 3.50
N ARG A 36 29.01 8.72 3.84
CA ARG A 36 27.58 8.53 3.55
C ARG A 36 26.77 8.57 4.84
N LYS A 37 25.52 9.03 4.73
CA LYS A 37 24.58 9.04 5.86
C LYS A 37 24.11 7.62 6.17
N GLU A 38 24.02 7.33 7.46
CA GLU A 38 23.29 6.18 7.98
C GLU A 38 21.79 6.36 7.73
N LEU A 39 21.07 5.25 7.57
CA LEU A 39 19.62 5.26 7.38
C LEU A 39 18.95 4.44 8.47
N PHE A 40 17.79 4.90 8.93
CA PHE A 40 16.97 4.21 9.91
C PHE A 40 15.61 3.91 9.29
N ILE A 41 15.18 2.66 9.36
CA ILE A 41 13.88 2.22 8.85
C ILE A 41 13.12 1.58 9.99
N GLY A 42 11.97 2.14 10.35
CA GLY A 42 11.05 1.57 11.30
C GLY A 42 10.23 0.45 10.68
N GLN A 43 10.00 -0.61 11.47
CA GLN A 43 9.19 -1.75 11.10
C GLN A 43 8.13 -1.98 12.18
N ALA A 44 6.87 -1.86 11.79
CA ALA A 44 5.71 -2.12 12.62
C ALA A 44 4.78 -3.14 11.95
N THR A 45 3.83 -3.67 12.70
CA THR A 45 2.77 -4.54 12.15
C THR A 45 1.41 -3.97 12.54
N LEU A 46 0.58 -3.69 11.54
CA LEU A 46 -0.77 -3.19 11.74
C LEU A 46 -1.77 -4.35 11.70
N MET A 47 -2.67 -4.39 12.67
CA MET A 47 -3.81 -5.30 12.62
C MET A 47 -4.95 -4.63 11.87
N THR A 48 -5.27 -5.15 10.70
CA THR A 48 -6.40 -4.70 9.88
C THR A 48 -7.52 -5.74 9.93
N PRO A 49 -8.77 -5.41 9.56
CA PRO A 49 -9.86 -6.39 9.50
C PRO A 49 -9.60 -7.58 8.57
N VAL A 50 -8.71 -7.41 7.58
CA VAL A 50 -8.35 -8.45 6.59
C VAL A 50 -7.08 -9.21 6.94
N GLY A 51 -6.42 -8.88 8.06
CA GLY A 51 -5.21 -9.53 8.54
C GLY A 51 -4.12 -8.55 8.98
N THR A 52 -2.92 -9.07 9.24
CA THR A 52 -1.75 -8.28 9.61
C THR A 52 -1.09 -7.67 8.39
N LEU A 53 -0.90 -6.36 8.40
CA LEU A 53 -0.17 -5.62 7.36
C LEU A 53 1.18 -5.16 7.93
N PRO A 54 2.31 -5.68 7.43
CA PRO A 54 3.62 -5.15 7.80
C PRO A 54 3.77 -3.72 7.26
N LEU A 55 4.25 -2.83 8.11
CA LEU A 55 4.49 -1.44 7.81
C LEU A 55 5.99 -1.15 7.91
N SER A 56 6.53 -0.51 6.88
CA SER A 56 7.92 -0.05 6.85
C SER A 56 7.92 1.43 6.55
N PHE A 57 8.68 2.20 7.33
CA PHE A 57 8.76 3.66 7.17
C PHE A 57 10.17 4.14 7.44
N GLU A 58 10.58 5.19 6.73
CA GLU A 58 11.87 5.83 7.00
C GLU A 58 11.77 6.67 8.27
N ILE A 59 12.84 6.65 9.07
CA ILE A 59 12.97 7.49 10.25
C ILE A 59 14.08 8.50 9.95
N PRO A 60 13.75 9.77 9.67
CA PRO A 60 14.74 10.79 9.36
C PRO A 60 15.49 11.15 10.64
N ALA A 61 16.63 10.51 10.86
CA ALA A 61 17.48 10.64 12.04
C ALA A 61 18.97 10.50 11.67
N ASP A 62 19.82 11.22 12.39
CA ASP A 62 21.28 11.14 12.24
C ASP A 62 21.94 10.27 13.34
N SER A 63 21.14 9.68 14.24
CA SER A 63 21.62 8.75 15.27
C SER A 63 20.55 7.77 15.73
N LEU A 64 20.97 6.66 16.34
CA LEU A 64 20.04 5.69 16.92
C LEU A 64 19.13 6.29 18.00
N ARG A 65 19.66 7.18 18.85
CA ARG A 65 18.86 7.86 19.89
C ARG A 65 17.70 8.63 19.25
N GLU A 66 18.02 9.45 18.26
CA GLU A 66 17.03 10.25 17.54
C GLU A 66 16.06 9.35 16.78
N ALA A 67 16.52 8.25 16.19
CA ALA A 67 15.66 7.28 15.51
C ALA A 67 14.63 6.65 16.47
N VAL A 68 15.06 6.31 17.70
CA VAL A 68 14.16 5.78 18.73
C VAL A 68 13.16 6.84 19.19
N GLU A 69 13.59 8.09 19.39
CA GLU A 69 12.73 9.20 19.80
C GLU A 69 11.67 9.53 18.72
N LYS A 70 12.04 9.47 17.44
CA LYS A 70 11.13 9.75 16.31
C LYS A 70 10.27 8.55 15.88
N TYR A 71 10.60 7.34 16.33
CA TYR A 71 9.95 6.11 15.87
C TYR A 71 8.42 6.18 15.94
N ALA A 72 7.88 6.59 17.09
CA ALA A 72 6.44 6.58 17.31
C ALA A 72 5.70 7.60 16.42
N GLU A 73 6.29 8.78 16.22
CA GLU A 73 5.72 9.83 15.37
C GLU A 73 5.69 9.38 13.90
N GLU A 74 6.81 8.84 13.39
CA GLU A 74 6.88 8.37 12.00
C GLU A 74 6.04 7.12 11.76
N ALA A 75 5.91 6.24 12.77
CA ALA A 75 4.98 5.13 12.72
C ALA A 75 3.55 5.63 12.53
N GLU A 76 3.08 6.59 13.35
CA GLU A 76 1.72 7.13 13.27
C GLU A 76 1.44 7.77 11.90
N LYS A 77 2.38 8.55 11.36
CA LYS A 77 2.29 9.12 10.01
C LYS A 77 2.12 8.03 8.96
N SER A 78 2.98 7.03 8.98
CA SER A 78 2.96 5.92 8.02
C SER A 78 1.68 5.08 8.13
N VAL A 79 1.16 4.88 9.35
CA VAL A 79 -0.14 4.22 9.58
C VAL A 79 -1.27 5.01 8.92
N LYS A 80 -1.29 6.33 9.14
CA LYS A 80 -2.32 7.21 8.57
C LYS A 80 -2.31 7.17 7.05
N GLU A 81 -1.14 7.34 6.44
CA GLU A 81 -0.96 7.28 4.98
C GLU A 81 -1.41 5.93 4.41
N THR A 82 -1.01 4.83 5.05
CA THR A 82 -1.40 3.49 4.63
C THR A 82 -2.91 3.26 4.74
N MET A 83 -3.55 3.77 5.79
CA MET A 83 -5.01 3.67 5.95
C MET A 83 -5.76 4.53 4.93
N GLU A 84 -5.24 5.70 4.58
CA GLU A 84 -5.80 6.55 3.51
C GLU A 84 -5.70 5.85 2.15
N GLU A 85 -4.56 5.24 1.84
CA GLU A 85 -4.35 4.46 0.62
C GLU A 85 -5.32 3.28 0.53
N LEU A 86 -5.45 2.50 1.61
CA LEU A 86 -6.38 1.37 1.66
C LEU A 86 -7.84 1.80 1.44
N ARG A 87 -8.24 2.95 1.98
CA ARG A 87 -9.59 3.52 1.75
C ARG A 87 -9.78 3.90 0.28
N ARG A 88 -8.78 4.51 -0.35
CA ARG A 88 -8.83 4.87 -1.78
C ARG A 88 -9.01 3.63 -2.65
N MET A 89 -8.21 2.59 -2.40
CA MET A 89 -8.30 1.32 -3.14
C MET A 89 -9.69 0.68 -3.01
N GLN A 90 -10.29 0.70 -1.81
CA GLN A 90 -11.65 0.19 -1.60
C GLN A 90 -12.69 0.96 -2.40
N GLN A 91 -12.55 2.28 -2.52
CA GLN A 91 -13.45 3.13 -3.30
C GLN A 91 -13.31 2.89 -4.81
N GLU A 92 -12.09 2.72 -5.32
CA GLU A 92 -11.84 2.37 -6.73
C GLU A 92 -12.47 1.02 -7.08
N GLN A 93 -12.34 0.01 -6.21
CA GLN A 93 -12.96 -1.30 -6.40
C GLN A 93 -14.49 -1.24 -6.35
N ALA A 94 -15.06 -0.45 -5.43
CA ALA A 94 -16.51 -0.29 -5.32
C ALA A 94 -17.11 0.50 -6.50
N SER A 95 -16.40 1.51 -7.01
CA SER A 95 -16.84 2.33 -8.15
C SER A 95 -16.73 1.60 -9.49
N SER A 96 -15.77 0.68 -9.64
CA SER A 96 -15.63 -0.15 -10.85
C SER A 96 -16.82 -1.10 -11.11
N LEU A 97 -17.67 -1.35 -10.11
CA LEU A 97 -18.85 -2.22 -10.24
C LEU A 97 -20.09 -1.48 -10.75
N VAL A 98 -20.08 -0.14 -10.77
CA VAL A 98 -21.18 0.66 -11.34
C VAL A 98 -20.87 0.93 -12.80
N ILE A 99 -21.00 -0.10 -13.64
CA ILE A 99 -21.33 0.12 -15.05
C ILE A 99 -22.78 0.62 -15.03
N PRO A 100 -23.08 1.90 -15.36
CA PRO A 100 -24.45 2.26 -15.66
C PRO A 100 -24.88 1.37 -16.82
N LYS A 101 -25.81 0.43 -16.55
CA LYS A 101 -26.62 -0.16 -17.62
C LYS A 101 -27.17 1.03 -18.39
N GLY A 102 -26.63 1.20 -19.60
CA GLY A 102 -26.82 2.39 -20.39
C GLY A 102 -28.28 2.79 -20.46
N GLY A 103 -28.54 4.07 -20.22
CA GLY A 103 -29.52 4.72 -21.04
C GLY A 103 -29.02 4.64 -22.48
N VAL A 104 -29.70 3.87 -23.31
CA VAL A 104 -29.71 4.10 -24.75
C VAL A 104 -30.88 5.05 -24.99
N PRO A 105 -30.64 6.31 -25.40
CA PRO A 105 -31.68 7.19 -25.90
C PRO A 105 -31.94 6.86 -27.38
N GLY A 106 -33.15 6.38 -27.68
CA GLY A 106 -33.68 6.27 -29.05
C GLY A 106 -33.32 4.98 -29.79
N GLY A 107 -34.34 4.35 -30.37
CA GLY A 107 -34.18 3.21 -31.27
C GLY A 107 -35.48 2.44 -31.46
N ASP A 108 -36.27 2.87 -32.43
CA ASP A 108 -37.39 2.13 -33.00
C ASP A 108 -37.02 0.66 -33.27
N ILE A 109 -37.79 -0.29 -32.71
CA ILE A 109 -37.85 -1.66 -33.20
C ILE A 109 -39.31 -1.98 -33.53
N PRO A 110 -39.68 -2.02 -34.82
CA PRO A 110 -40.96 -2.56 -35.27
C PRO A 110 -40.80 -4.09 -35.30
N GLY A 111 -41.44 -4.80 -34.37
CA GLY A 111 -41.12 -6.21 -34.24
C GLY A 111 -42.01 -7.00 -33.31
N GLY A 112 -43.26 -7.17 -33.72
CA GLY A 112 -43.95 -8.45 -33.68
C GLY A 112 -44.14 -9.14 -32.33
N GLY A 113 -45.35 -9.07 -31.81
CA GLY A 113 -45.85 -10.12 -30.92
C GLY A 113 -47.03 -9.70 -30.08
N MET A 114 -48.25 -9.96 -30.57
CA MET A 114 -49.35 -10.34 -29.69
C MET A 114 -50.30 -11.28 -30.46
N PRO A 115 -50.86 -12.31 -29.80
CA PRO A 115 -51.41 -13.49 -30.44
C PRO A 115 -52.92 -13.42 -30.56
N GLY A 116 -53.50 -14.23 -31.46
CA GLY A 116 -54.87 -14.70 -31.28
C GLY A 116 -55.75 -14.65 -32.51
N GLY A 117 -56.06 -15.84 -33.01
CA GLY A 117 -57.45 -16.23 -33.27
C GLY A 117 -58.10 -15.75 -34.56
N GLY A 118 -58.33 -16.71 -35.47
CA GLY A 118 -59.59 -16.71 -36.22
C GLY A 118 -59.53 -17.07 -37.71
N ILE A 119 -60.17 -18.21 -38.01
CA ILE A 119 -61.01 -18.44 -39.21
C ILE A 119 -60.32 -18.93 -40.51
N LYS A 120 -60.18 -20.27 -40.56
CA LYS A 120 -60.76 -21.26 -41.51
C LYS A 120 -60.83 -20.97 -43.03
N LEU A 121 -60.12 -21.85 -43.76
CA LEU A 121 -60.34 -22.54 -45.07
C LEU A 121 -61.72 -22.42 -45.77
N PRO A 122 -61.85 -22.77 -47.08
CA PRO A 122 -60.88 -23.42 -47.98
C PRO A 122 -60.41 -22.58 -49.18
#